data_AF-A0A7V3CSG8-F1
#
_entry.id   AF-A0A7V3CSG8-F1
#
_cell.length_a   1.000
_cell.length_b   1.000
_cell.length_c   1.000
_cell.angle_alpha   90.00
_cell.angle_beta   90.00
_cell.angle_gamma   90.00
#
_symmetry.space_group_name_H-M   'P 1'
#
loop_
_entity.id
_entity.type
_entity.pdbx_description
1 polymer ?
#
loop_
_entity_poly.entity_id
_entity_poly.type
_entity_poly.pdbx_seq_one_letter_code
_entity_poly.pdbx_strand_id
1 'polypeptide(L)'
;MAKKSFPYINREISWLSFNERVLQEAADKTTPLIERIKFLGIFSNNRDEFYRVRVATVRRLSKLGRKAVSLYGEDPIELLPKLQRKVIEQQNRFEEIYTEILKELADNNIYMINERQLNANQIAFIKNYFHSDVLPALFPIMVDDTKSFPYMKDKSGYLFVKLISIAEKKKNKFALIEIPSKIINRFVVLPTEDEKKYIILLDDIIRYCVNEIFEVFGFRSVESYNIKLTRDAELDIDNDVSKSMLEKISKGIKDRKKGLPVRFVYDAAMPNDMLSFIMKK
;
A
#
# COMPACT_ATOMS: atom_id res chain seq x y z
N MET A 1 -25.11 -17.25 -41.61
CA MET A 1 -25.16 -15.83 -41.19
C MET A 1 -23.96 -15.56 -40.32
N ALA A 2 -23.04 -14.69 -40.74
CA ALA A 2 -21.91 -14.29 -39.90
C ALA A 2 -22.45 -13.49 -38.71
N LYS A 3 -22.15 -13.94 -37.48
CA LYS A 3 -22.48 -13.21 -36.26
C LYS A 3 -21.82 -11.83 -36.35
N LYS A 4 -22.61 -10.75 -36.42
CA LYS A 4 -22.10 -9.37 -36.30
C LYS A 4 -21.35 -9.28 -34.97
N SER A 5 -20.03 -9.24 -35.04
CA SER A 5 -19.16 -8.97 -33.89
C SER A 5 -19.11 -7.47 -33.70
N PHE A 6 -19.79 -6.95 -32.68
CA PHE A 6 -19.60 -5.56 -32.28
C PHE A 6 -18.28 -5.46 -31.50
N PRO A 7 -17.47 -4.41 -31.71
CA PRO A 7 -16.26 -4.22 -30.93
C PRO A 7 -16.66 -3.92 -29.48
N TYR A 8 -16.38 -4.84 -28.57
CA TYR A 8 -16.58 -4.66 -27.12
C TYR A 8 -15.24 -4.46 -26.43
N ILE A 9 -15.18 -3.49 -25.53
CA ILE A 9 -14.04 -3.29 -24.63
C ILE A 9 -14.33 -4.05 -23.34
N ASN A 10 -13.35 -4.82 -22.86
CA ASN A 10 -13.45 -5.51 -21.57
C ASN A 10 -13.79 -4.52 -20.44
N ARG A 11 -14.74 -4.88 -19.59
CA ARG A 11 -15.21 -4.05 -18.48
C ARG A 11 -14.08 -3.60 -17.55
N GLU A 12 -13.09 -4.45 -17.30
CA GLU A 12 -11.98 -4.15 -16.39
C GLU A 12 -10.97 -3.18 -17.02
N ILE A 13 -10.74 -3.30 -18.33
CA ILE A 13 -9.93 -2.34 -19.10
C ILE A 13 -10.64 -0.98 -19.19
N SER A 14 -11.96 -0.99 -19.39
CA SER A 14 -12.78 0.22 -19.37
C SER A 14 -12.72 0.90 -17.99
N TRP A 15 -12.78 0.14 -16.91
CA TRP A 15 -12.63 0.67 -15.55
C TRP A 15 -11.25 1.29 -15.32
N LEU A 16 -10.16 0.65 -15.78
CA LEU A 16 -8.82 1.24 -15.71
C LEU A 16 -8.74 2.56 -16.49
N SER A 17 -9.44 2.65 -17.62
CA SER A 17 -9.52 3.87 -18.42
C SER A 17 -10.36 4.96 -17.74
N PHE A 18 -11.38 4.59 -16.97
CA PHE A 18 -12.07 5.54 -16.08
C PHE A 18 -11.12 6.07 -15.00
N ASN A 19 -10.36 5.20 -14.33
CA ASN A 19 -9.43 5.65 -13.31
C ASN A 19 -8.30 6.51 -13.91
N GLU A 20 -7.94 6.31 -15.18
CA GLU A 20 -7.05 7.20 -15.92
C GLU A 20 -7.58 8.63 -16.01
N ARG A 21 -8.90 8.82 -16.16
CA ARG A 21 -9.50 10.16 -16.15
C ARG A 21 -9.30 10.86 -14.82
N VAL A 22 -9.36 10.13 -13.71
CA VAL A 22 -9.02 10.68 -12.39
C VAL A 22 -7.56 11.13 -12.33
N LEU A 23 -6.65 10.37 -12.97
CA LEU A 23 -5.24 10.75 -13.07
C LEU A 23 -5.04 12.00 -13.95
N GLN A 24 -5.88 12.21 -14.96
CA GLN A 24 -5.87 13.42 -15.78
C GLN A 24 -6.22 14.68 -14.97
N GLU A 25 -7.17 14.59 -14.03
CA GLU A 25 -7.48 15.71 -13.11
C GLU A 25 -6.28 16.08 -12.24
N ALA A 26 -5.44 15.11 -11.86
CA ALA A 26 -4.18 15.38 -11.15
C ALA A 26 -3.10 16.00 -12.05
N ALA A 27 -3.16 15.76 -13.36
CA ALA A 27 -2.23 16.31 -14.35
C ALA A 27 -2.63 17.72 -14.83
N ASP A 28 -3.92 18.06 -14.77
CA ASP A 28 -4.46 19.32 -15.28
C ASP A 28 -3.97 20.53 -14.47
N LYS A 29 -3.29 21.47 -15.13
CA LYS A 29 -2.77 22.71 -14.51
C LYS A 29 -3.83 23.72 -14.14
N THR A 30 -5.04 23.59 -14.70
CA THR A 30 -6.17 24.45 -14.34
C THR A 30 -6.80 24.04 -13.01
N THR A 31 -6.56 22.80 -12.56
CA THR A 31 -6.95 22.31 -11.24
C THR A 31 -5.99 22.87 -10.18
N PRO A 32 -6.50 23.44 -9.06
CA PRO A 32 -5.65 23.93 -7.98
C PRO A 32 -4.66 22.87 -7.48
N LEU A 33 -3.42 23.28 -7.17
CA LEU A 33 -2.30 22.38 -6.87
C LEU A 33 -2.63 21.35 -5.77
N ILE A 34 -3.30 21.77 -4.69
CA ILE A 34 -3.69 20.88 -3.59
C ILE A 34 -4.80 19.90 -4.01
N GLU A 35 -5.71 20.31 -4.88
CA GLU A 35 -6.74 19.41 -5.43
C GLU A 35 -6.12 18.34 -6.32
N ARG A 36 -5.07 18.66 -7.08
CA ARG A 36 -4.31 17.68 -7.87
C ARG A 36 -3.69 16.59 -6.98
N ILE A 37 -3.16 16.95 -5.80
CA ILE A 37 -2.68 15.98 -4.79
C ILE A 37 -3.82 15.08 -4.31
N LYS A 38 -5.00 15.66 -4.04
CA LYS A 38 -6.18 14.88 -3.65
C LYS A 38 -6.61 13.91 -4.75
N PHE A 39 -6.55 14.31 -6.02
CA PHE A 39 -6.83 13.41 -7.14
C PHE A 39 -5.83 12.24 -7.23
N LEU A 40 -4.55 12.45 -6.93
CA LEU A 40 -3.59 11.33 -6.76
C LEU A 40 -4.02 10.37 -5.65
N GLY A 41 -4.53 10.91 -4.53
CA GLY A 41 -5.12 10.14 -3.45
C GLY A 41 -6.36 9.34 -3.88
N ILE A 42 -7.28 9.96 -4.62
CA ILE A 42 -8.49 9.32 -5.15
C ILE A 42 -8.12 8.20 -6.14
N PHE A 43 -7.21 8.48 -7.08
CA PHE A 43 -6.68 7.50 -8.03
C PHE A 43 -6.11 6.27 -7.31
N SER A 44 -5.32 6.50 -6.26
CA SER A 44 -4.69 5.43 -5.46
C SER A 44 -5.71 4.61 -4.69
N ASN A 45 -6.71 5.25 -4.07
CA ASN A 45 -7.78 4.56 -3.36
C ASN A 45 -8.66 3.73 -4.32
N ASN A 46 -8.98 4.28 -5.49
CA ASN A 46 -9.68 3.55 -6.54
C ASN A 46 -8.86 2.35 -7.02
N ARG A 47 -7.54 2.50 -7.19
CA ARG A 47 -6.65 1.39 -7.55
C ARG A 47 -6.68 0.28 -6.50
N ASP A 48 -6.66 0.62 -5.22
CA ASP A 48 -6.76 -0.35 -4.14
C ASP A 48 -8.08 -1.13 -4.24
N GLU A 49 -9.20 -0.45 -4.47
CA GLU A 49 -10.52 -1.06 -4.68
C GLU A 49 -10.54 -2.00 -5.88
N PHE A 50 -9.92 -1.58 -6.99
CA PHE A 50 -9.80 -2.39 -8.20
C PHE A 50 -9.09 -3.71 -7.94
N TYR A 51 -7.98 -3.69 -7.21
CA TYR A 51 -7.31 -4.93 -6.82
C TYR A 51 -8.18 -5.76 -5.87
N ARG A 52 -8.79 -5.12 -4.88
CA ARG A 52 -9.59 -5.77 -3.83
C ARG A 52 -10.78 -6.56 -4.38
N VAL A 53 -11.46 -6.01 -5.38
CA VAL A 53 -12.71 -6.57 -5.91
C VAL A 53 -12.51 -7.17 -7.30
N ARG A 54 -12.02 -6.37 -8.25
CA ARG A 54 -12.04 -6.71 -9.67
C ARG A 54 -10.93 -7.69 -10.05
N VAL A 55 -9.67 -7.38 -9.71
CA VAL A 55 -8.54 -8.30 -9.97
C VAL A 55 -8.71 -9.60 -9.21
N ALA A 56 -9.19 -9.55 -7.96
CA ALA A 56 -9.51 -10.74 -7.19
C ALA A 56 -10.50 -11.66 -7.93
N THR A 57 -11.57 -11.09 -8.47
CA THR A 57 -12.58 -11.80 -9.26
C THR A 57 -11.98 -12.44 -10.51
N VAL A 58 -11.20 -11.68 -11.29
CA VAL A 58 -10.53 -12.21 -12.49
C VAL A 58 -9.57 -13.36 -12.12
N ARG A 59 -8.80 -13.25 -11.02
CA ARG A 59 -7.90 -14.31 -10.53
C ARG A 59 -8.64 -15.56 -10.05
N ARG A 60 -9.86 -15.45 -9.51
CA ARG A 60 -10.68 -16.63 -9.17
C ARG A 60 -11.20 -17.31 -10.43
N LEU A 61 -11.73 -16.53 -11.37
CA LEU A 61 -12.25 -17.05 -12.64
C LEU A 61 -11.16 -17.71 -13.48
N SER A 62 -9.91 -17.22 -13.45
CA SER A 62 -8.79 -17.84 -14.16
C SER A 62 -8.48 -19.26 -13.65
N LYS A 63 -8.85 -19.60 -12.41
CA LYS A 63 -8.72 -20.97 -11.88
C LYS A 63 -9.82 -21.92 -12.35
N LEU A 64 -10.94 -21.41 -12.84
CA LEU A 64 -12.07 -22.21 -13.34
C LEU A 64 -11.93 -22.63 -14.82
N GLY A 65 -10.88 -22.16 -15.51
CA GLY A 65 -10.56 -22.52 -16.89
C GLY A 65 -11.59 -22.01 -17.92
N ARG A 66 -11.71 -22.71 -19.06
CA ARG A 66 -12.52 -22.27 -20.23
C ARG A 66 -14.00 -21.99 -19.95
N LYS A 67 -14.57 -22.51 -18.85
CA LYS A 67 -15.95 -22.20 -18.42
C LYS A 67 -16.14 -20.73 -18.03
N ALA A 68 -15.07 -20.00 -17.74
CA ALA A 68 -15.12 -18.57 -17.39
C ALA A 68 -15.20 -17.64 -18.62
N VAL A 69 -14.78 -18.09 -19.80
CA VAL A 69 -14.75 -17.27 -21.03
C VAL A 69 -16.16 -16.85 -21.46
N SER A 70 -17.15 -17.74 -21.31
CA SER A 70 -18.54 -17.47 -21.65
C SER A 70 -19.22 -16.47 -20.71
N LEU A 71 -18.71 -16.29 -19.49
CA LEU A 71 -19.25 -15.36 -18.49
C LEU A 71 -18.63 -13.96 -18.58
N TYR A 72 -17.38 -13.85 -19.03
CA TYR A 72 -16.61 -12.60 -18.97
C TYR A 72 -16.27 -11.97 -20.33
N GLY A 73 -16.58 -12.67 -21.43
CA GLY A 73 -16.36 -12.18 -22.80
C GLY A 73 -14.90 -12.23 -23.27
N GLU A 74 -13.95 -12.49 -22.37
CA GLU A 74 -12.51 -12.66 -22.64
C GLU A 74 -11.94 -13.68 -21.65
N ASP A 75 -10.85 -14.37 -22.04
CA ASP A 75 -10.17 -15.32 -21.15
C ASP A 75 -9.51 -14.59 -19.96
N PRO A 76 -9.90 -14.88 -18.70
CA PRO A 76 -9.28 -14.29 -17.52
C PRO A 76 -7.75 -14.48 -17.45
N ILE A 77 -7.22 -15.59 -18.00
CA ILE A 77 -5.78 -15.86 -18.05
C ILE A 77 -5.06 -14.86 -18.95
N GLU A 78 -5.68 -14.51 -20.09
CA GLU A 78 -5.13 -13.50 -21.02
C GLU A 78 -5.38 -12.06 -20.55
N LEU A 79 -6.45 -11.84 -19.79
CA LEU A 79 -6.83 -10.53 -19.28
C LEU A 79 -5.86 -10.04 -18.18
N LEU A 80 -5.43 -10.91 -17.26
CA LEU A 80 -4.56 -10.51 -16.15
C LEU A 80 -3.26 -9.80 -16.60
N PRO A 81 -2.49 -10.31 -17.58
CA PRO A 81 -1.34 -9.60 -18.12
C PRO A 81 -1.69 -8.25 -18.77
N LYS A 82 -2.84 -8.14 -19.44
CA LYS A 82 -3.30 -6.87 -20.05
C LYS A 82 -3.61 -5.83 -18.96
N LEU A 83 -4.28 -6.24 -17.89
CA LEU A 83 -4.53 -5.38 -16.73
C LEU A 83 -3.23 -4.94 -16.07
N GLN A 84 -2.28 -5.87 -15.87
CA GLN A 84 -0.99 -5.56 -15.26
C GLN A 84 -0.19 -4.56 -16.08
N ARG A 85 -0.08 -4.74 -17.41
CA ARG A 85 0.60 -3.77 -18.29
C ARG A 85 0.00 -2.38 -18.16
N LYS A 86 -1.34 -2.27 -18.26
CA LYS A 86 -2.02 -1.00 -18.11
C LYS A 86 -1.82 -0.39 -16.72
N VAL A 87 -1.81 -1.18 -15.65
CA VAL A 87 -1.51 -0.68 -14.30
C VAL A 87 -0.11 -0.07 -14.24
N ILE A 88 0.90 -0.72 -14.83
CA ILE A 88 2.28 -0.25 -14.82
C ILE A 88 2.41 1.07 -15.60
N GLU A 89 1.80 1.17 -16.79
CA GLU A 89 1.78 2.41 -17.57
C GLU A 89 1.22 3.58 -16.76
N GLN A 90 0.11 3.35 -16.06
CA GLN A 90 -0.54 4.35 -15.23
C GLN A 90 0.27 4.69 -13.96
N GLN A 91 1.04 3.73 -13.43
CA GLN A 91 1.92 3.94 -12.29
C GLN A 91 3.09 4.86 -12.67
N ASN A 92 3.71 4.63 -13.83
CA ASN A 92 4.75 5.52 -14.35
C ASN A 92 4.20 6.94 -14.53
N ARG A 93 3.00 7.07 -15.10
CA ARG A 93 2.35 8.38 -15.27
C ARG A 93 2.04 9.06 -13.93
N PHE A 94 1.64 8.30 -12.93
CA PHE A 94 1.42 8.79 -11.57
C PHE A 94 2.70 9.38 -10.97
N GLU A 95 3.84 8.71 -11.14
CA GLU A 95 5.15 9.16 -10.61
C GLU A 95 5.64 10.44 -11.28
N GLU A 96 5.43 10.57 -12.60
CA GLU A 96 5.69 11.81 -13.34
C GLU A 96 4.89 12.99 -12.77
N ILE A 97 3.57 12.82 -12.64
CA ILE A 97 2.66 13.86 -12.14
C ILE A 97 2.99 14.21 -10.68
N TYR A 98 3.25 13.20 -9.84
CA TYR A 98 3.63 13.42 -8.45
C TYR A 98 4.92 14.22 -8.33
N THR A 99 5.95 13.86 -9.10
CA THR A 99 7.22 14.59 -9.14
C THR A 99 7.03 16.04 -9.57
N GLU A 100 6.17 16.27 -10.55
CA GLU A 100 5.85 17.62 -11.04
C GLU A 100 5.13 18.46 -9.97
N ILE A 101 4.14 17.88 -9.30
CA ILE A 101 3.43 18.53 -8.18
C ILE A 101 4.39 18.89 -7.05
N LEU A 102 5.36 18.01 -6.71
CA LEU A 102 6.36 18.32 -5.69
C LEU A 102 7.23 19.53 -6.07
N LYS A 103 7.55 19.70 -7.35
CA LYS A 103 8.28 20.89 -7.84
C LYS A 103 7.44 22.14 -7.72
N GLU A 104 6.18 22.10 -8.16
CA GLU A 104 5.27 23.24 -8.05
C GLU A 104 4.99 23.63 -6.58
N LEU A 105 4.94 22.67 -5.66
CA LEU A 105 4.86 22.94 -4.22
C LEU A 105 6.11 23.68 -3.74
N ALA A 106 7.29 23.25 -4.18
CA ALA A 106 8.55 23.89 -3.83
C ALA A 106 8.63 25.33 -4.35
N ASP A 107 8.09 25.62 -5.54
CA ASP A 107 7.97 26.98 -6.09
C ASP A 107 7.06 27.88 -5.22
N ASN A 108 6.17 27.27 -4.43
CA ASN A 108 5.30 27.94 -3.46
C ASN A 108 5.85 27.84 -2.01
N ASN A 109 7.15 27.58 -1.83
CA ASN A 109 7.83 27.43 -0.54
C ASN A 109 7.28 26.29 0.34
N ILE A 110 6.67 25.26 -0.25
CA ILE A 110 6.18 24.06 0.46
C ILE A 110 7.04 22.86 0.05
N TYR A 111 7.72 22.25 1.02
CA TYR A 111 8.65 21.16 0.78
C TYR A 111 8.18 19.89 1.50
N MET A 112 8.00 18.84 0.73
CA MET A 112 7.92 17.47 1.25
C MET A 112 9.34 16.94 1.42
N ILE A 113 9.75 16.66 2.65
CA ILE A 113 11.08 16.16 2.98
C ILE A 113 11.00 14.82 3.71
N ASN A 114 12.09 14.05 3.63
CA ASN A 114 12.25 12.78 4.33
C ASN A 114 13.23 12.87 5.51
N GLU A 115 13.45 11.75 6.19
CA GLU A 115 14.27 11.64 7.39
C GLU A 115 15.75 12.03 7.20
N ARG A 116 16.23 12.05 5.95
CA ARG A 116 17.63 12.35 5.60
C ARG A 116 17.87 13.83 5.31
N GLN A 117 16.80 14.62 5.22
CA GLN A 117 16.81 16.02 4.82
C GLN A 117 16.50 16.98 5.99
N LEU A 118 16.37 16.44 7.21
CA LEU A 118 16.03 17.20 8.40
C LEU A 118 17.21 18.03 8.92
N ASN A 119 16.93 19.25 9.37
CA ASN A 119 17.88 20.07 10.12
C ASN A 119 17.81 19.81 11.65
N ALA A 120 18.68 20.44 12.43
CA ALA A 120 18.75 20.24 13.88
C ALA A 120 17.45 20.62 14.64
N ASN A 121 16.79 21.71 14.25
CA ASN A 121 15.55 22.16 14.87
C ASN A 121 14.40 21.18 14.59
N GLN A 122 14.30 20.70 13.36
CA GLN A 122 13.32 19.72 12.93
C GLN A 122 13.58 18.36 13.58
N ILE A 123 14.84 17.94 13.74
CA ILE A 123 15.21 16.73 14.48
C ILE A 123 14.71 16.80 15.93
N ALA A 124 14.95 17.91 16.62
CA ALA A 124 14.47 18.09 17.99
C ALA A 124 12.93 18.01 18.06
N PHE A 125 12.24 18.65 17.12
CA PHE A 125 10.79 18.59 17.00
C PHE A 125 10.29 17.16 16.76
N ILE A 126 10.83 16.43 15.78
CA ILE A 126 10.33 15.09 15.44
C ILE A 126 10.60 14.08 16.55
N LYS A 127 11.70 14.20 17.30
CA LYS A 127 11.97 13.34 18.45
C LYS A 127 10.96 13.56 19.56
N ASN A 128 10.67 14.82 19.89
CA ASN A 128 9.66 15.14 20.89
C ASN A 128 8.29 14.61 20.47
N TYR A 129 7.86 14.92 19.24
CA TYR A 129 6.61 14.43 18.65
C TYR A 129 6.55 12.90 18.60
N PHE A 130 7.67 12.25 18.30
CA PHE A 130 7.76 10.80 18.29
C PHE A 130 7.49 10.22 19.69
N HIS A 131 8.12 10.75 20.73
CA HIS A 131 7.92 10.24 22.09
C HIS A 131 6.54 10.55 22.67
N SER A 132 5.98 11.74 22.39
CA SER A 132 4.69 12.16 22.94
C SER A 132 3.51 11.51 22.24
N ASP A 133 3.52 11.46 20.90
CA ASP A 133 2.34 11.14 20.10
C ASP A 133 2.50 9.81 19.35
N VAL A 134 3.66 9.57 18.73
CA VAL A 134 3.84 8.44 17.81
C VAL A 134 4.11 7.12 18.52
N LEU A 135 5.15 7.07 19.36
CA LEU A 135 5.62 5.86 20.04
C LEU A 135 4.52 5.15 20.85
N PRO A 136 3.63 5.85 21.60
CA PRO A 136 2.53 5.20 22.31
C PRO A 136 1.51 4.50 21.40
N ALA A 137 1.41 4.90 20.13
CA ALA A 137 0.51 4.30 19.15
C ALA A 137 1.17 3.18 18.32
N LEU A 138 2.49 2.96 18.46
CA LEU A 138 3.21 1.94 17.71
C LEU A 138 3.14 0.57 18.38
N PHE A 139 2.90 -0.45 17.56
CA PHE A 139 2.96 -1.85 17.96
C PHE A 139 3.95 -2.60 17.04
N PRO A 140 5.24 -2.67 17.42
CA PRO A 140 6.22 -3.44 16.66
C PRO A 140 5.98 -4.93 16.85
N ILE A 141 5.94 -5.68 15.76
CA ILE A 141 5.76 -7.13 15.75
C ILE A 141 7.04 -7.78 15.27
N MET A 142 7.72 -8.53 16.14
CA MET A 142 8.89 -9.32 15.76
C MET A 142 8.48 -10.48 14.85
N VAL A 143 9.21 -10.64 13.75
CA VAL A 143 8.98 -11.68 12.75
C VAL A 143 10.22 -12.54 12.62
N ASP A 144 10.03 -13.85 12.75
CA ASP A 144 11.08 -14.86 12.59
C ASP A 144 10.56 -16.12 11.87
N ASP A 145 11.45 -17.06 11.59
CA ASP A 145 11.11 -18.29 10.88
C ASP A 145 10.21 -19.24 11.70
N THR A 146 10.18 -19.10 13.02
CA THR A 146 9.55 -20.07 13.93
C THR A 146 8.06 -19.84 14.09
N LYS A 147 7.58 -18.61 13.88
CA LYS A 147 6.16 -18.24 14.03
C LYS A 147 5.50 -17.98 12.68
N SER A 148 4.18 -18.16 12.66
CA SER A 148 3.34 -17.69 11.55
C SER A 148 3.51 -16.19 11.38
N PHE A 149 3.59 -15.73 10.13
CA PHE A 149 3.74 -14.31 9.82
C PHE A 149 2.52 -13.52 10.32
N PRO A 150 2.72 -12.32 10.88
CA PRO A 150 1.62 -11.55 11.44
C PRO A 150 0.58 -11.20 10.39
N TYR A 151 -0.68 -11.19 10.80
CA TYR A 151 -1.76 -10.77 9.93
C TYR A 151 -1.62 -9.27 9.58
N MET A 152 -1.34 -8.99 8.31
CA MET A 152 -1.37 -7.64 7.77
C MET A 152 -2.81 -7.23 7.45
N LYS A 153 -3.25 -6.15 8.09
CA LYS A 153 -4.55 -5.52 7.89
C LYS A 153 -4.62 -4.91 6.49
N ASP A 154 -5.76 -5.11 5.84
CA ASP A 154 -6.03 -4.48 4.54
C ASP A 154 -6.02 -2.95 4.69
N LYS A 155 -5.53 -2.26 3.64
CA LYS A 155 -5.34 -0.80 3.55
C LYS A 155 -4.31 -0.17 4.49
N SER A 156 -3.79 -0.87 5.50
CA SER A 156 -2.72 -0.36 6.36
C SER A 156 -1.37 -0.43 5.63
N GLY A 157 -0.57 0.63 5.76
CA GLY A 157 0.86 0.61 5.41
C GLY A 157 1.67 0.05 6.56
N TYR A 158 2.77 -0.62 6.24
CA TYR A 158 3.68 -1.18 7.23
C TYR A 158 5.13 -0.82 6.90
N LEU A 159 5.93 -0.59 7.93
CA LEU A 159 7.37 -0.51 7.83
C LEU A 159 7.97 -1.87 8.19
N PHE A 160 8.63 -2.51 7.23
CA PHE A 160 9.35 -3.77 7.43
C PHE A 160 10.82 -3.49 7.72
N VAL A 161 11.27 -3.90 8.90
CA VAL A 161 12.56 -3.51 9.47
C VAL A 161 13.46 -4.73 9.58
N LYS A 162 14.69 -4.61 9.08
CA LYS A 162 15.75 -5.59 9.29
C LYS A 162 16.55 -5.20 10.53
N LEU A 163 16.67 -6.15 11.46
CA LEU A 163 17.27 -5.97 12.77
C LEU A 163 18.52 -6.84 12.91
N ILE A 164 19.56 -6.27 13.50
CA ILE A 164 20.76 -6.98 13.95
C ILE A 164 20.84 -6.96 15.47
N SER A 165 21.27 -8.07 16.06
CA SER A 165 21.49 -8.17 17.49
C SER A 165 22.71 -7.32 17.89
N ILE A 166 22.59 -6.55 18.96
CA ILE A 166 23.69 -5.76 19.54
C ILE A 166 24.68 -6.68 20.28
N ALA A 167 24.20 -7.78 20.86
CA ALA A 167 25.03 -8.85 21.41
C ALA A 167 25.38 -9.90 20.33
N GLU A 168 26.61 -10.43 20.34
CA GLU A 168 27.20 -11.24 19.25
C GLU A 168 26.36 -12.46 18.75
N LYS A 169 26.58 -12.78 17.46
CA LYS A 169 26.26 -14.02 16.71
C LYS A 169 24.80 -14.51 16.67
N LYS A 170 23.81 -13.62 16.82
CA LYS A 170 22.42 -13.97 16.47
C LYS A 170 22.09 -13.66 15.01
N LYS A 171 21.34 -14.55 14.37
CA LYS A 171 20.80 -14.36 13.01
C LYS A 171 20.00 -13.05 12.94
N ASN A 172 20.02 -12.42 11.77
CA ASN A 172 19.16 -11.28 11.45
C ASN A 172 17.71 -11.60 11.85
N LYS A 173 17.05 -10.64 12.50
CA LYS A 173 15.62 -10.69 12.76
C LYS A 173 14.91 -9.67 11.91
N PHE A 174 13.61 -9.86 11.73
CA PHE A 174 12.76 -8.87 11.11
C PHE A 174 11.73 -8.36 12.10
N ALA A 175 11.24 -7.16 11.85
CA ALA A 175 10.09 -6.62 12.55
C ALA A 175 9.16 -5.92 11.57
N LEU A 176 7.89 -5.87 11.95
CA LEU A 176 6.84 -5.23 11.19
C LEU A 176 6.19 -4.18 12.09
N ILE A 177 6.15 -2.93 11.62
CA ILE A 177 5.50 -1.82 12.33
C ILE A 177 4.32 -1.35 11.48
N GLU A 178 3.11 -1.39 12.02
CA GLU A 178 1.95 -0.79 11.36
C GLU A 178 2.03 0.75 11.47
N ILE A 179 1.90 1.46 10.35
CA ILE A 179 1.87 2.92 10.36
C ILE A 179 0.50 3.39 10.91
N PRO A 180 0.44 4.10 12.05
CA PRO A 180 -0.81 4.40 12.77
C PRO A 180 -1.59 5.58 12.16
N SER A 181 -1.67 5.64 10.83
CA SER A 181 -2.30 6.72 10.03
C SER A 181 -3.81 6.92 10.26
N LYS A 182 -4.46 6.02 11.03
CA LYS A 182 -5.88 6.14 11.41
C LYS A 182 -6.10 7.00 12.66
N ILE A 183 -5.06 7.14 13.48
CA ILE A 183 -5.11 7.83 14.78
C ILE A 183 -4.20 9.05 14.73
N ILE A 184 -3.07 8.94 14.03
CA ILE A 184 -2.08 10.00 13.85
C ILE A 184 -2.10 10.48 12.42
N ASN A 185 -2.08 11.81 12.23
CA ASN A 185 -2.08 12.39 10.91
C ASN A 185 -0.81 11.98 10.14
N ARG A 186 -0.97 11.49 8.91
CA ARG A 186 0.15 10.98 8.12
C ARG A 186 1.08 12.09 7.63
N PHE A 187 0.57 13.31 7.48
CA PHE A 187 1.33 14.49 7.09
C PHE A 187 1.58 15.34 8.33
N VAL A 188 2.84 15.51 8.71
CA VAL A 188 3.25 16.30 9.86
C VAL A 188 3.95 17.56 9.37
N VAL A 189 3.45 18.72 9.79
CA VAL A 189 4.06 20.02 9.50
C VAL A 189 5.21 20.23 10.47
N LEU A 190 6.39 20.46 9.93
CA LEU A 190 7.61 20.73 10.69
C LEU A 190 7.78 22.23 10.97
N PRO A 191 8.61 22.60 11.96
CA PRO A 191 8.97 23.99 12.18
C PRO A 191 9.47 24.67 10.90
N THR A 192 8.94 25.87 10.64
CA THR A 192 9.31 26.70 9.49
C THR A 192 10.68 27.33 9.66
N GLU A 193 11.45 27.43 8.58
CA GLU A 193 12.69 28.20 8.50
C GLU A 193 12.65 29.08 7.26
N ASP A 194 13.04 30.35 7.37
CA ASP A 194 13.10 31.30 6.26
C ASP A 194 11.84 31.33 5.37
N GLU A 195 10.66 31.40 6.01
CA GLU A 195 9.33 31.36 5.38
C GLU A 195 8.98 30.04 4.64
N LYS A 196 9.87 29.06 4.63
CA LYS A 196 9.64 27.74 4.04
C LYS A 196 8.83 26.86 4.96
N LYS A 197 7.84 26.17 4.38
CA LYS A 197 6.99 25.20 5.05
C LYS A 197 7.48 23.80 4.72
N TYR A 198 7.72 23.01 5.75
CA TYR A 198 8.21 21.64 5.61
C TYR A 198 7.15 20.66 6.08
N ILE A 199 6.94 19.60 5.30
CA ILE A 199 6.03 18.50 5.61
C ILE A 199 6.85 17.22 5.55
N ILE A 200 6.69 16.37 6.56
CA ILE A 200 7.28 15.03 6.59
C ILE A 200 6.17 13.99 6.74
N LEU A 201 6.38 12.81 6.15
CA LEU A 201 5.47 11.68 6.34
C LEU A 201 5.72 11.03 7.70
N LEU A 202 4.64 10.57 8.34
CA LEU A 202 4.71 9.79 9.57
C LEU A 202 5.61 8.55 9.42
N ASP A 203 5.57 7.93 8.24
CA ASP A 203 6.43 6.81 7.85
C ASP A 203 7.92 7.14 8.04
N ASP A 204 8.35 8.36 7.67
CA ASP A 204 9.74 8.80 7.75
C ASP A 204 10.13 9.23 9.17
N ILE A 205 9.20 9.76 9.97
CA ILE A 205 9.42 9.98 11.41
C ILE A 205 9.70 8.64 12.12
N ILE A 206 8.87 7.63 11.86
CA ILE A 206 9.05 6.29 12.43
C ILE A 206 10.37 5.68 11.96
N ARG A 207 10.72 5.84 10.69
CA ARG A 207 11.99 5.40 10.10
C ARG A 207 13.19 6.07 10.77
N TYR A 208 13.12 7.36 11.06
CA TYR A 208 14.19 8.10 11.76
C TYR A 208 14.40 7.56 13.18
N CYS A 209 13.32 7.37 13.93
CA CYS A 209 13.36 6.95 15.33
C CYS A 209 13.35 5.42 15.52
N VAL A 210 13.46 4.63 14.45
CA VAL A 210 13.26 3.17 14.50
C VAL A 210 14.24 2.46 15.44
N ASN A 211 15.47 2.98 15.60
CA ASN A 211 16.45 2.41 16.52
C ASN A 211 15.98 2.50 17.98
N GLU A 212 15.37 3.61 18.37
CA GLU A 212 14.87 3.83 19.74
C GLU A 212 13.79 2.81 20.13
N ILE A 213 13.05 2.29 19.15
CA ILE A 213 12.05 1.23 19.35
C ILE A 213 12.72 -0.12 19.71
N PHE A 214 13.87 -0.41 19.11
CA PHE A 214 14.47 -1.76 19.15
C PHE A 214 15.70 -1.90 20.04
N GLU A 215 16.38 -0.79 20.37
CA GLU A 215 17.55 -0.80 21.23
C GLU A 215 17.24 -1.34 22.63
N VAL A 216 16.05 -1.01 23.17
CA VAL A 216 15.56 -1.56 24.45
C VAL A 216 15.39 -3.08 24.43
N PHE A 217 15.26 -3.69 23.24
CA PHE A 217 15.19 -5.13 23.05
C PHE A 217 16.55 -5.76 22.65
N GLY A 218 17.63 -4.98 22.66
CA GLY A 218 18.98 -5.44 22.29
C GLY A 218 19.21 -5.57 20.79
N PHE A 219 18.44 -4.84 19.97
CA PHE A 219 18.58 -4.83 18.52
C PHE A 219 18.84 -3.43 17.98
N ARG A 220 19.57 -3.36 16.87
CA ARG A 220 19.71 -2.15 16.07
C ARG A 220 19.07 -2.38 14.71
N SER A 221 18.37 -1.38 14.18
CA SER A 221 17.89 -1.45 12.80
C SER A 221 19.04 -1.26 11.82
N VAL A 222 18.97 -1.99 10.71
CA VAL A 222 19.91 -1.83 9.59
C VAL A 222 19.23 -1.01 8.51
N GLU A 223 18.08 -1.49 8.06
CA GLU A 223 17.29 -0.89 6.99
C GLU A 223 15.82 -1.13 7.26
N SER A 224 14.98 -0.29 6.66
CA SER A 224 13.54 -0.42 6.72
C SER A 224 12.92 -0.06 5.39
N TYR A 225 11.77 -0.66 5.06
CA TYR A 225 11.10 -0.45 3.76
C TYR A 225 9.59 -0.49 3.95
N ASN A 226 8.89 0.38 3.24
CA ASN A 226 7.43 0.36 3.25
C ASN A 226 6.93 -0.84 2.46
N ILE A 227 5.96 -1.54 3.05
CA ILE A 227 5.25 -2.64 2.43
C ILE A 227 3.74 -2.48 2.66
N LYS A 228 2.95 -2.98 1.72
CA LYS A 228 1.49 -2.95 1.81
C LYS A 228 0.91 -4.21 1.16
N LEU A 229 -0.08 -4.79 1.82
CA LEU A 229 -0.81 -5.94 1.32
C LEU A 229 -2.26 -5.54 1.02
N THR A 230 -2.76 -5.92 -0.15
CA THR A 230 -4.18 -5.83 -0.52
C THR A 230 -4.77 -7.22 -0.56
N ARG A 231 -5.91 -7.41 0.11
CA ARG A 231 -6.60 -8.71 0.20
C ARG A 231 -7.93 -8.68 -0.56
N ASP A 232 -8.43 -9.85 -0.93
CA ASP A 232 -9.74 -10.02 -1.55
C ASP A 232 -10.86 -9.53 -0.62
N ALA A 233 -11.87 -8.86 -1.17
CA ALA A 233 -13.02 -8.34 -0.42
C ALA A 233 -14.29 -9.18 -0.51
N GLU A 234 -14.31 -10.22 -1.35
CA GLU A 234 -15.53 -11.01 -1.56
C GLU A 234 -15.80 -11.99 -0.40
N LEU A 235 -17.09 -12.28 -0.18
CA LEU A 235 -17.56 -13.23 0.83
C LEU A 235 -17.38 -14.65 0.29
N ASP A 236 -16.63 -15.50 0.99
CA ASP A 236 -16.76 -16.95 0.82
C ASP A 236 -18.13 -17.35 1.37
N ILE A 237 -19.09 -17.63 0.49
CA ILE A 237 -20.39 -18.18 0.87
C ILE A 237 -20.18 -19.68 1.09
N ASP A 238 -20.42 -20.15 2.32
CA ASP A 238 -20.31 -21.56 2.67
C ASP A 238 -21.24 -22.41 1.77
N ASN A 239 -20.67 -23.33 0.98
CA ASN A 239 -21.41 -24.16 0.02
C ASN A 239 -22.19 -25.30 0.68
N ASP A 240 -22.13 -25.42 2.00
CA ASP A 240 -22.84 -26.45 2.76
C ASP A 240 -24.37 -26.31 2.62
N VAL A 241 -25.01 -27.18 1.85
CA VAL A 241 -26.45 -27.15 1.54
C VAL A 241 -27.32 -27.29 2.80
N SER A 242 -26.76 -27.79 3.91
CA SER A 242 -27.47 -27.95 5.18
C SER A 242 -27.69 -26.64 5.97
N LYS A 243 -27.00 -25.55 5.61
CA LYS A 243 -27.08 -24.28 6.34
C LYS A 243 -28.05 -23.30 5.71
N SER A 244 -28.76 -22.54 6.55
CA SER A 244 -29.65 -21.47 6.08
C SER A 244 -28.85 -20.36 5.39
N MET A 245 -29.49 -19.62 4.48
CA MET A 245 -28.82 -18.55 3.74
C MET A 245 -28.32 -17.42 4.67
N LEU A 246 -29.05 -17.14 5.75
CA LEU A 246 -28.64 -16.20 6.80
C LEU A 246 -27.40 -16.68 7.56
N GLU A 247 -27.28 -17.97 7.85
CA GLU A 247 -26.08 -18.55 8.49
C GLU A 247 -24.88 -18.54 7.55
N LYS A 248 -25.08 -18.85 6.27
CA LYS A 248 -24.04 -18.76 5.24
C LYS A 248 -23.51 -17.33 5.09
N ILE A 249 -24.42 -16.35 5.07
CA ILE A 249 -24.07 -14.92 5.02
C ILE A 249 -23.36 -14.52 6.32
N SER A 250 -23.86 -14.90 7.48
CA SER A 250 -23.25 -14.59 8.79
C SER A 250 -21.84 -15.16 8.93
N LYS A 251 -21.63 -16.42 8.48
CA LYS A 251 -20.32 -17.06 8.49
C LYS A 251 -19.37 -16.44 7.45
N GLY A 252 -19.84 -16.18 6.22
CA GLY A 252 -19.07 -15.45 5.21
C GLY A 252 -18.67 -14.05 5.67
N ILE A 253 -19.53 -13.36 6.44
CA ILE A 253 -19.22 -12.06 7.08
C ILE A 253 -18.11 -12.21 8.15
N LYS A 254 -18.06 -13.33 8.89
CA LYS A 254 -16.97 -13.60 9.85
C LYS A 254 -15.66 -13.95 9.15
N ASP A 255 -15.71 -14.75 8.08
CA ASP A 255 -14.54 -15.14 7.28
C ASP A 255 -14.00 -13.99 6.41
N ARG A 256 -14.81 -12.94 6.19
CA ARG A 256 -14.41 -11.64 5.60
C ARG A 256 -13.14 -11.05 6.21
N LYS A 257 -12.81 -11.40 7.46
CA LYS A 257 -11.57 -10.96 8.12
C LYS A 257 -10.29 -11.58 7.53
N LYS A 258 -10.36 -12.59 6.63
CA LYS A 258 -9.19 -13.32 6.11
C LYS A 258 -9.18 -13.49 4.58
N GLY A 259 -9.58 -12.46 3.83
CA GLY A 259 -9.46 -12.48 2.36
C GLY A 259 -8.07 -12.87 1.86
N LEU A 260 -8.02 -13.61 0.75
CA LEU A 260 -6.76 -14.07 0.15
C LEU A 260 -5.89 -12.88 -0.31
N PRO A 261 -4.56 -12.96 -0.19
CA PRO A 261 -3.66 -11.96 -0.76
C PRO A 261 -3.87 -11.79 -2.27
N VAL A 262 -4.09 -10.55 -2.73
CA VAL A 262 -4.27 -10.23 -4.15
C VAL A 262 -3.07 -9.46 -4.70
N ARG A 263 -2.52 -8.53 -3.93
CA ARG A 263 -1.39 -7.70 -4.32
C ARG A 263 -0.50 -7.41 -3.13
N PHE A 264 0.80 -7.54 -3.33
CA PHE A 264 1.83 -7.10 -2.40
C PHE A 264 2.63 -5.97 -3.06
N VAL A 265 2.71 -4.83 -2.38
CA VAL A 265 3.47 -3.65 -2.83
C VAL A 265 4.58 -3.41 -1.83
N TYR A 266 5.77 -3.08 -2.33
CA TYR A 266 6.96 -2.85 -1.52
C TYR A 266 7.84 -1.79 -2.18
N ASP A 267 8.67 -1.11 -1.38
CA ASP A 267 9.66 -0.16 -1.89
C ASP A 267 10.65 -0.86 -2.83
N ALA A 268 10.88 -0.30 -4.03
CA ALA A 268 11.77 -0.90 -5.03
C ALA A 268 13.21 -1.10 -4.55
N ALA A 269 13.66 -0.31 -3.56
CA ALA A 269 14.97 -0.42 -2.95
C ALA A 269 15.10 -1.58 -1.94
N MET A 270 14.01 -2.28 -1.60
CA MET A 270 14.03 -3.36 -0.62
C MET A 270 14.92 -4.52 -1.10
N PRO A 271 15.91 -4.95 -0.29
CA PRO A 271 16.82 -6.04 -0.63
C PRO A 271 16.10 -7.37 -0.89
N ASN A 272 16.69 -8.18 -1.78
CA ASN A 272 16.14 -9.46 -2.18
C ASN A 272 16.01 -10.47 -1.02
N ASP A 273 16.87 -10.40 0.01
CA ASP A 273 16.75 -11.29 1.17
C ASP A 273 15.51 -10.96 2.01
N MET A 274 15.18 -9.69 2.18
CA MET A 274 13.95 -9.22 2.83
C MET A 274 12.70 -9.62 2.05
N LEU A 275 12.72 -9.42 0.73
CA LEU A 275 11.63 -9.85 -0.14
C LEU A 275 11.43 -11.37 -0.10
N SER A 276 12.52 -12.12 -0.23
CA SER A 276 12.50 -13.59 -0.19
C SER A 276 11.96 -14.12 1.13
N PHE A 277 12.27 -13.43 2.25
CA PHE A 277 11.73 -13.80 3.56
C PHE A 277 10.20 -13.64 3.61
N ILE A 278 9.66 -12.50 3.16
CA ILE A 278 8.21 -12.27 3.14
C ILE A 278 7.51 -13.22 2.16
N MET A 279 8.07 -13.43 0.97
CA MET A 279 7.44 -14.27 -0.06
C MET A 279 7.38 -15.77 0.32
N LYS A 280 8.20 -16.21 1.27
CA LYS A 280 8.14 -17.57 1.83
C LYS A 280 7.04 -17.76 2.89
N LYS A 281 6.50 -16.67 3.42
CA LYS A 281 5.57 -16.65 4.54
C LYS A 281 4.13 -16.48 4.09
#